data_AF-A0A7S0J583-F1
#
_entry.id   AF-A0A7S0J583-F1
#
_cell.length_a   1.000
_cell.length_b   1.000
_cell.length_c   1.000
_cell.angle_alpha   90.00
_cell.angle_beta   90.00
_cell.angle_gamma   90.00
#
_symmetry.space_group_name_H-M   'P 1'
#
loop_
_entity.id
_entity.type
_entity.pdbx_description
1 polymer ?
#
loop_
_entity_poly.entity_id
_entity_poly.type
_entity_poly.pdbx_seq_one_letter_code
_entity_poly.pdbx_strand_id
1 'polypeptide(L)'
;FLWLTSAQDGSSGQQCGMVNERGGFECMRRLEAAGLPTRFPHVSQLYRTLLAKEWQAMLCLLPKLRISPTVMVNRASIVVDAKRAASMALHALEMVRTARYSGKAEPPEMRPDVGGIR
;
A
#
# COMPACT_ATOMS: atom_id res chain seq x y z
N PHE A 1 14.90 -15.82 -0.92
CA PHE A 1 13.99 -14.82 -1.51
C PHE A 1 14.40 -13.46 -0.97
N LEU A 2 14.68 -12.47 -1.82
CA LEU A 2 15.02 -11.12 -1.36
C LEU A 2 13.73 -10.31 -1.27
N TRP A 3 13.40 -9.82 -0.07
CA TRP A 3 12.26 -8.93 0.12
C TRP A 3 12.72 -7.50 -0.17
N LEU A 4 12.27 -6.93 -1.28
CA LEU A 4 12.55 -5.52 -1.58
C LEU A 4 11.73 -4.68 -0.61
N THR A 5 12.43 -3.92 0.23
CA THR A 5 11.83 -3.04 1.23
C THR A 5 12.36 -1.63 1.00
N SER A 6 11.47 -0.65 0.96
CA SER A 6 11.87 0.74 1.19
C SER A 6 11.70 1.04 2.67
N ALA A 7 12.81 1.45 3.29
CA ALA A 7 12.77 2.05 4.61
C ALA A 7 12.10 3.45 4.44
N GLN A 8 10.82 3.57 4.82
CA GLN A 8 10.12 4.87 4.85
C GLN A 8 10.29 5.59 6.20
N ASP A 9 11.04 4.98 7.11
CA ASP A 9 11.32 5.40 8.49
C ASP A 9 12.22 6.64 8.59
N GLY A 10 12.63 7.25 7.47
CA GLY A 10 13.42 8.48 7.47
C GLY A 10 14.81 8.32 8.10
N SER A 11 15.20 7.10 8.44
CA SER A 11 16.57 6.79 8.84
C SER A 11 17.43 6.76 7.58
N SER A 12 18.43 7.64 7.50
CA SER A 12 19.36 7.75 6.37
C SER A 12 20.30 6.53 6.24
N GLY A 13 20.06 5.47 7.02
CA GLY A 13 20.97 4.34 7.18
C GLY A 13 20.61 3.20 6.26
N GLN A 14 21.55 2.86 5.37
CA GLN A 14 21.53 1.60 4.66
C GLN A 14 21.75 0.46 5.67
N GLN A 15 20.65 -0.15 6.13
CA GLN A 15 20.71 -1.25 7.09
C GLN A 15 21.21 -2.53 6.40
N CYS A 16 22.10 -3.26 7.07
CA CYS A 16 22.64 -4.52 6.54
C CYS A 16 21.49 -5.52 6.28
N GLY A 17 21.48 -6.14 5.10
CA GLY A 17 20.43 -7.09 4.70
C GLY A 17 19.22 -6.49 3.98
N MET A 18 19.15 -5.17 3.81
CA MET A 18 18.08 -4.50 3.06
C MET A 18 18.56 -4.16 1.64
N VAL A 19 17.72 -4.45 0.64
CA VAL A 19 17.98 -4.08 -0.77
C VAL A 19 17.17 -2.84 -1.10
N ASN A 20 17.82 -1.81 -1.64
CA ASN A 20 17.15 -0.60 -2.11
C ASN A 20 16.03 -0.94 -3.10
N GLU A 21 14.78 -0.60 -2.77
CA GLU A 21 13.60 -0.87 -3.60
C GLU A 21 13.81 -0.41 -5.06
N ARG A 22 14.23 0.84 -5.26
CA ARG A 22 14.41 1.44 -6.59
C ARG A 22 15.49 0.72 -7.40
N GLY A 23 16.62 0.41 -6.77
CA GLY A 23 17.71 -0.33 -7.39
C GLY A 23 17.30 -1.77 -7.75
N GLY A 24 16.58 -2.43 -6.85
CA GLY A 24 16.05 -3.78 -7.06
C GLY A 24 15.09 -3.87 -8.24
N PHE A 25 14.07 -2.99 -8.28
CA PHE A 25 13.12 -2.97 -9.40
C PHE A 25 13.74 -2.53 -10.72
N GLU A 26 14.70 -1.60 -10.72
CA GLU A 26 15.41 -1.21 -11.94
C GLU A 26 16.24 -2.38 -12.50
N CYS A 27 16.88 -3.17 -11.64
CA CYS A 27 17.56 -4.40 -12.05
C CYS A 27 16.58 -5.40 -12.68
N MET A 28 15.44 -5.66 -12.00
CA MET A 28 14.41 -6.56 -12.52
C MET A 28 13.90 -6.11 -13.88
N ARG A 29 13.61 -4.81 -14.05
CA ARG A 29 13.15 -4.22 -15.31
C ARG A 29 14.17 -4.40 -16.45
N ARG A 30 15.47 -4.27 -16.17
CA ARG A 30 16.54 -4.49 -17.16
C ARG A 30 16.66 -5.94 -17.55
N LEU A 31 16.52 -6.86 -16.60
CA LEU A 31 16.51 -8.31 -16.87
C LEU A 31 15.32 -8.68 -17.75
N GLU A 32 14.13 -8.19 -17.42
CA GLU A 32 12.92 -8.39 -18.23
C GLU A 32 13.08 -7.82 -19.64
N ALA A 33 13.67 -6.63 -19.79
CA ALA A 33 13.96 -6.03 -21.09
C ALA A 33 14.96 -6.84 -21.92
N ALA A 34 15.87 -7.59 -21.28
CA ALA A 34 16.77 -8.52 -21.94
C ALA A 34 16.13 -9.89 -22.25
N GLY A 35 14.82 -10.05 -21.99
CA GLY A 35 14.11 -11.32 -22.14
C GLY A 35 14.37 -12.33 -21.02
N LEU A 36 15.11 -11.94 -19.98
CA LEU A 36 15.33 -12.77 -18.80
C LEU A 36 14.13 -12.65 -17.87
N PRO A 37 13.40 -13.74 -17.62
CA PRO A 37 12.14 -13.63 -16.93
C PRO A 37 12.41 -13.56 -15.42
N THR A 38 11.99 -12.46 -14.77
CA THR A 38 11.99 -12.35 -13.31
C THR A 38 10.78 -13.09 -12.76
N ARG A 39 10.72 -14.40 -12.96
CA ARG A 39 9.60 -15.23 -12.47
C ARG A 39 9.82 -15.47 -10.99
N PHE A 40 9.26 -14.62 -10.14
CA PHE A 40 8.58 -14.98 -8.90
C PHE A 40 8.36 -13.71 -8.04
N PRO A 41 7.12 -13.38 -7.64
CA PRO A 41 5.87 -14.03 -8.01
C PRO A 41 5.30 -13.55 -9.36
N HIS A 42 5.71 -12.38 -9.89
CA HIS A 42 5.17 -11.79 -11.13
C HIS A 42 6.19 -10.86 -11.82
N VAL A 43 5.83 -10.32 -13.00
CA VAL A 43 6.58 -9.22 -13.63
C VAL A 43 6.77 -8.05 -12.66
N SER A 44 7.87 -7.34 -12.80
CA SER A 44 8.35 -6.30 -11.86
C SER A 44 7.26 -5.31 -11.46
N GLN A 45 6.42 -4.90 -12.41
CA GLN A 45 5.29 -3.99 -12.18
C GLN A 45 4.25 -4.57 -11.22
N LEU A 46 3.75 -5.78 -11.51
CA LEU A 46 2.74 -6.43 -10.66
C LEU A 46 3.33 -6.80 -9.29
N TYR A 47 4.60 -7.20 -9.27
CA TYR A 47 5.30 -7.48 -8.03
C TYR A 47 5.37 -6.24 -7.12
N ARG A 48 5.64 -5.05 -7.69
CA ARG A 48 5.64 -3.79 -6.94
C ARG A 48 4.27 -3.46 -6.36
N THR A 49 3.21 -3.57 -7.15
CA THR A 49 1.83 -3.30 -6.69
C THR A 49 1.43 -4.22 -5.53
N LEU A 50 1.86 -5.49 -5.58
CA LEU A 50 1.60 -6.45 -4.51
C LEU A 50 2.39 -6.14 -3.24
N LEU A 51 3.69 -5.88 -3.36
CA LEU A 51 4.56 -5.56 -2.22
C LEU A 51 4.17 -4.26 -1.53
N ALA A 52 3.87 -3.22 -2.30
CA ALA A 52 3.46 -1.92 -1.77
C ALA A 52 2.05 -1.93 -1.17
N LYS A 53 1.31 -3.05 -1.25
CA LYS A 53 -0.09 -3.19 -0.82
C LYS A 53 -1.04 -2.19 -1.49
N GLU A 54 -0.63 -1.59 -2.60
CA GLU A 54 -1.44 -0.63 -3.37
C GLU A 54 -2.73 -1.26 -3.89
N TRP A 55 -2.69 -2.57 -4.18
CA TRP A 55 -3.85 -3.36 -4.57
C TRP A 55 -5.01 -3.27 -3.58
N GLN A 56 -4.75 -3.06 -2.29
CA GLN A 56 -5.80 -2.98 -1.28
C GLN A 56 -6.68 -1.75 -1.52
N ALA A 57 -6.07 -0.58 -1.74
CA ALA A 57 -6.82 0.64 -2.04
C ALA A 57 -7.54 0.54 -3.40
N MET A 58 -6.91 -0.08 -4.40
CA MET A 58 -7.50 -0.25 -5.74
C MET A 58 -8.72 -1.19 -5.74
N LEU A 59 -8.71 -2.22 -4.90
CA LEU A 59 -9.69 -3.31 -4.96
C LEU A 59 -10.67 -3.29 -3.77
N CYS A 60 -10.54 -2.39 -2.80
CA CYS A 60 -11.39 -2.34 -1.61
C CYS A 60 -12.89 -2.13 -1.90
N LEU A 61 -13.24 -1.61 -3.08
CA LEU A 61 -14.63 -1.44 -3.51
C LEU A 61 -15.29 -2.74 -3.98
N LEU A 62 -14.51 -3.79 -4.27
CA LEU A 62 -15.05 -5.09 -4.71
C LEU A 62 -15.44 -5.94 -3.48
N PRO A 63 -16.75 -6.11 -3.17
CA PRO A 63 -17.15 -6.74 -1.90
C PRO A 63 -16.73 -8.20 -1.79
N LYS A 64 -16.63 -8.91 -2.92
CA LYS A 64 -16.23 -10.32 -2.99
C LYS A 64 -14.83 -10.58 -2.45
N LEU A 65 -13.95 -9.59 -2.47
CA LEU A 65 -12.55 -9.75 -2.06
C LEU A 65 -12.34 -9.55 -0.55
N ARG A 66 -13.35 -9.09 0.20
CA ARG A 66 -13.27 -8.90 1.67
C ARG A 66 -12.04 -8.09 2.12
N ILE A 67 -11.57 -7.15 1.31
CA ILE A 67 -10.49 -6.21 1.65
C ILE A 67 -11.11 -5.04 2.40
N SER A 68 -10.64 -4.59 3.56
CA SER A 68 -11.26 -3.46 4.28
C SER A 68 -11.22 -2.14 3.50
N PRO A 69 -12.15 -1.19 3.74
CA PRO A 69 -12.09 0.14 3.14
C PRO A 69 -10.71 0.76 3.40
N THR A 70 -9.98 1.10 2.34
CA THR A 70 -8.58 1.51 2.41
C THR A 70 -8.34 2.69 1.48
N VAL A 71 -7.57 3.67 1.95
CA VAL A 71 -7.15 4.84 1.15
C VAL A 71 -5.63 4.98 1.17
N MET A 72 -5.06 5.49 0.09
CA MET A 72 -3.63 5.82 0.05
C MET A 72 -3.40 7.27 0.49
N VAL A 73 -2.38 7.48 1.32
CA VAL A 73 -1.98 8.81 1.78
C VAL A 73 -0.57 9.09 1.31
N ASN A 74 -0.36 10.21 0.62
CA ASN A 74 0.96 10.58 0.13
C ASN A 74 1.84 11.06 1.29
N ARG A 75 3.03 10.47 1.46
CA ARG A 75 4.01 10.89 2.47
C ARG A 75 4.34 12.38 2.37
N ALA A 76 4.42 12.95 1.17
CA ALA A 76 4.70 14.37 1.00
C ALA A 76 3.65 15.25 1.70
N SER A 77 2.37 14.85 1.67
CA SER A 77 1.30 15.58 2.38
C SER A 77 1.44 15.48 3.91
N ILE A 78 1.93 14.34 4.41
CA ILE A 78 2.16 14.13 5.85
C ILE A 78 3.32 15.00 6.35
N VAL A 79 4.40 15.08 5.57
CA VAL A 79 5.58 15.89 5.91
C VAL A 79 5.24 17.39 5.95
N VAL A 80 4.37 17.85 5.05
CA VAL A 80 3.93 19.26 5.01
C VAL A 80 2.97 19.59 6.15
N ASP A 81 1.91 18.80 6.33
CA ASP A 81 0.90 19.01 7.38
C ASP A 81 0.19 17.68 7.69
N ALA A 82 0.65 17.02 8.75
CA ALA A 82 0.11 15.73 9.17
C ALA A 82 -1.38 15.79 9.57
N LYS A 83 -1.84 16.90 10.19
CA LYS A 83 -3.24 17.04 10.64
C LYS A 83 -4.18 17.19 9.44
N ARG A 84 -3.77 17.99 8.46
CA ARG A 84 -4.53 18.14 7.22
C ARG A 84 -4.55 16.83 6.42
N ALA A 85 -3.41 16.16 6.29
CA ALA A 85 -3.32 14.87 5.62
C ALA A 85 -4.24 13.82 6.27
N ALA A 86 -4.28 13.77 7.61
CA ALA A 86 -5.18 12.88 8.35
C ALA A 86 -6.66 13.23 8.10
N SER A 87 -7.02 14.52 8.12
CA SER A 87 -8.39 14.97 7.86
C SER A 87 -8.85 14.58 6.44
N MET A 88 -7.98 14.77 5.45
CA MET A 88 -8.23 14.37 4.06
C MET A 88 -8.36 12.84 3.94
N ALA A 89 -7.50 12.08 4.62
CA ALA A 89 -7.55 10.63 4.61
C ALA A 89 -8.86 10.10 5.21
N LEU A 90 -9.31 10.67 6.34
CA LEU A 90 -10.58 10.31 6.97
C LEU A 90 -11.78 10.63 6.07
N HIS A 91 -11.78 11.80 5.44
CA HIS A 91 -12.83 12.18 4.49
C HIS A 91 -12.88 11.23 3.29
N ALA A 92 -11.73 10.90 2.70
CA ALA A 92 -11.65 9.94 1.60
C ALA A 92 -12.11 8.54 2.05
N LEU A 93 -11.77 8.13 3.26
CA LEU A 93 -12.18 6.84 3.82
C LEU A 93 -13.71 6.76 3.98
N GLU A 94 -14.35 7.84 4.42
CA GLU A 94 -15.81 7.93 4.53
C GLU A 94 -16.51 7.82 3.18
N MET A 95 -15.95 8.45 2.15
CA MET A 95 -16.44 8.29 0.78
C MET A 95 -16.33 6.84 0.29
N VAL A 96 -15.20 6.17 0.54
CA VAL A 96 -14.99 4.78 0.15
C VAL A 96 -15.95 3.85 0.89
N ARG A 97 -16.16 4.06 2.18
CA ARG A 97 -17.15 3.31 2.97
C ARG A 97 -18.55 3.46 2.40
N THR A 98 -18.96 4.69 2.13
CA THR A 98 -20.27 4.99 1.54
C THR A 98 -20.43 4.31 0.18
N ALA A 99 -19.44 4.42 -0.69
CA ALA A 99 -19.46 3.80 -2.02
C ALA A 99 -19.55 2.27 -1.95
N ARG A 100 -18.81 1.66 -1.02
CA ARG A 100 -18.77 0.20 -0.87
C ARG A 100 -20.06 -0.36 -0.30
N TYR A 101 -20.59 0.25 0.74
CA TYR A 101 -21.73 -0.31 1.48
C TYR A 101 -23.07 0.27 1.01
N SER A 102 -23.09 1.25 0.10
CA SER A 102 -24.32 1.87 -0.43
C SER A 102 -25.25 2.36 0.69
N GLY A 103 -24.69 2.98 1.74
CA GLY A 103 -25.43 3.43 2.92
C GLY A 103 -25.79 2.34 3.93
N LYS A 104 -25.44 1.08 3.69
CA LYS A 104 -25.54 0.02 4.70
C LYS A 104 -24.40 0.11 5.71
N ALA A 105 -24.63 -0.41 6.91
CA ALA A 105 -23.61 -0.46 7.94
C ALA A 105 -22.47 -1.41 7.55
N GLU A 106 -21.23 -1.01 7.85
CA GLU A 106 -20.04 -1.85 7.72
C GLU A 106 -20.19 -3.11 8.59
N PRO A 107 -19.91 -4.33 8.07
CA PRO A 107 -19.96 -5.56 8.85
C PRO A 107 -19.07 -5.49 10.08
N PRO A 108 -19.50 -6.03 11.24
CA PRO A 108 -18.76 -5.92 12.49
C PRO A 108 -17.33 -6.47 12.40
N GLU A 109 -17.10 -7.53 11.61
CA GLU A 109 -15.79 -8.13 11.38
C GLU A 109 -14.80 -7.24 10.60
N MET A 110 -15.28 -6.20 9.93
CA MET A 110 -14.46 -5.26 9.15
C MET A 110 -14.25 -3.93 9.85
N ARG A 111 -14.98 -3.68 10.95
CA ARG A 111 -14.84 -2.43 11.71
C ARG A 111 -13.48 -2.41 12.42
N PRO A 112 -12.82 -1.25 12.48
CA PRO A 112 -11.64 -1.11 13.31
C PRO A 112 -12.02 -1.42 14.77
N ASP A 113 -11.17 -2.20 15.44
CA ASP A 113 -11.38 -2.51 16.85
C ASP A 113 -11.30 -1.20 17.65
N VAL A 114 -12.36 -0.89 18.39
CA VAL A 114 -12.48 0.39 19.12
C VAL A 114 -11.60 0.38 20.38
N GLY A 115 -10.96 -0.76 20.67
CA GLY A 115 -10.01 -0.96 21.76
C GLY A 115 -8.61 -0.45 21.45
N GLY A 116 -8.38 0.83 21.73
CA GLY A 116 -7.08 1.37 22.16
C GLY A 116 -5.96 1.39 21.12
N ILE A 117 -5.75 2.55 20.52
CA ILE A 117 -4.41 2.97 20.10
C ILE A 117 -3.62 3.18 21.41
N ARG A 118 -2.79 2.22 21.79
CA ARG A 118 -1.75 2.40 22.83
C ARG A 118 -0.48 2.93 22.19
#